data_AF-A0A0F3L8V0-F1
#
_entry.id   AF-A0A0F3L8V0-F1
#
_cell.length_a   1.000
_cell.length_b   1.000
_cell.length_c   1.000
_cell.angle_alpha   90.00
_cell.angle_beta   90.00
_cell.angle_gamma   90.00
#
_symmetry.space_group_name_H-M   'P 1'
#
loop_
_entity.id
_entity.type
_entity.pdbx_description
1 polymer ?
#
loop_
_entity_poly.entity_id
_entity_poly.type
_entity_poly.pdbx_seq_one_letter_code
_entity_poly.pdbx_strand_id
1 'polypeptide(L)'
;MHRLILSSAALLAVSACAPSPGVATASRADAGQCFRPNLVRNFTAPNDQTLYVRTADAGVFQIETPFCRDMTRALSIALEPVAGSSRLCPGDQASLLSPATGPQPCRVRIARKLTTAEIEALPSRDRP
;
A
#
# COMPACT_ATOMS: atom_id res chain seq x y z
N MET A 1 65.84 39.57 16.40
CA MET A 1 66.57 38.63 15.53
C MET A 1 65.97 37.24 15.74
N HIS A 2 65.42 36.65 14.65
CA HIS A 2 65.19 35.22 14.31
C HIS A 2 65.12 34.19 15.47
N ARG A 3 64.15 33.28 15.66
CA ARG A 3 63.40 32.35 14.77
C ARG A 3 62.20 31.75 15.58
N LEU A 4 60.94 31.76 15.12
CA LEU A 4 60.20 30.70 14.39
C LEU A 4 60.43 29.24 14.84
N ILE A 5 59.42 28.60 15.49
CA ILE A 5 58.87 27.23 15.28
C ILE A 5 57.47 27.21 15.99
N LEU A 6 56.28 27.36 15.39
CA LEU A 6 55.51 26.63 14.35
C LEU A 6 55.15 25.17 14.67
N SER A 7 53.88 24.97 15.01
CA SER A 7 52.94 24.01 14.41
C SER A 7 52.32 22.98 15.37
N SER A 8 51.15 23.35 15.91
CA SER A 8 50.14 22.47 16.47
C SER A 8 49.49 21.65 15.34
N ALA A 9 49.83 20.37 15.21
CA ALA A 9 49.15 19.44 14.32
C ALA A 9 47.96 18.80 15.04
N ALA A 10 46.82 19.49 15.05
CA ALA A 10 45.52 18.89 15.36
C ALA A 10 44.94 18.34 14.06
N LEU A 11 45.10 17.04 13.81
CA LEU A 11 44.53 16.36 12.64
C LEU A 11 43.21 15.66 13.02
N LEU A 12 42.14 16.40 12.75
CA LEU A 12 40.88 16.02 12.10
C LEU A 12 40.24 14.68 12.49
N ALA A 13 39.11 14.83 13.20
CA ALA A 13 38.06 13.84 13.37
C ALA A 13 37.53 13.35 12.01
N VAL A 14 37.54 12.04 11.80
CA VAL A 14 36.70 11.40 10.78
C VAL A 14 35.43 10.96 11.50
N SER A 15 34.40 11.82 11.47
CA SER A 15 33.05 11.39 11.79
C SER A 15 32.57 10.49 10.66
N ALA A 16 32.69 9.17 10.88
CA ALA A 16 32.00 8.18 10.07
C ALA A 16 30.49 8.41 10.21
N CYS A 17 29.87 9.09 9.23
CA CYS A 17 28.44 8.93 8.99
C CYS A 17 28.23 7.51 8.48
N ALA A 18 28.10 6.56 9.42
CA ALA A 18 27.44 5.31 9.13
C ALA A 18 25.98 5.65 8.78
N PRO A 19 25.43 5.15 7.66
CA PRO A 19 23.99 5.15 7.49
C PRO A 19 23.45 4.20 8.56
N SER A 20 22.98 4.77 9.67
CA SER A 20 22.10 4.06 10.57
C SER A 20 20.96 3.52 9.70
N PRO A 21 20.59 2.24 9.78
CA PRO A 21 19.30 1.78 9.29
C PRO A 21 18.26 2.48 10.15
N GLY A 22 17.95 3.72 9.77
CA GLY A 22 16.88 4.50 10.36
C GLY A 22 15.64 3.67 10.17
N VAL A 23 14.99 3.37 11.29
CA VAL A 23 13.58 2.97 11.33
C VAL A 23 12.89 3.79 10.26
N ALA A 24 12.46 3.12 9.18
CA ALA A 24 11.82 3.77 8.05
C ALA A 24 10.60 4.50 8.61
N THR A 25 10.76 5.78 8.89
CA THR A 25 9.65 6.67 9.16
C THR A 25 8.96 6.71 7.81
N ALA A 26 7.86 5.97 7.68
CA ALA A 26 7.09 5.85 6.45
C ALA A 26 7.00 7.25 5.83
N SER A 27 7.80 7.46 4.78
CA SER A 27 7.99 8.79 4.24
C SER A 27 6.64 9.26 3.70
N ARG A 28 6.39 10.57 3.70
CA ARG A 28 5.15 11.18 3.17
C ARG A 28 4.75 10.67 1.77
N ALA A 29 5.69 10.10 1.00
CA ALA A 29 5.46 9.41 -0.26
C ALA A 29 4.64 8.09 -0.16
N ASP A 30 4.71 7.37 0.97
CA ASP A 30 3.96 6.14 1.22
C ASP A 30 2.49 6.40 1.59
N ALA A 31 2.20 7.59 2.13
CA ALA A 31 0.89 7.95 2.68
C ALA A 31 -0.27 7.83 1.68
N GLY A 32 0.02 7.89 0.37
CA GLY A 32 -0.96 7.70 -0.70
C GLY A 32 -0.84 6.37 -1.44
N GLN A 33 0.19 5.55 -1.18
CA GLN A 33 0.41 4.27 -1.88
C GLN A 33 -0.24 3.11 -1.16
N CYS A 34 -0.50 3.22 0.13
CA CYS A 34 -1.19 2.20 0.92
C CYS A 34 -2.49 2.77 1.51
N PHE A 35 -3.49 1.93 1.71
CA PHE A 35 -4.77 2.33 2.29
C PHE A 35 -5.11 1.54 3.54
N ARG A 36 -6.03 2.07 4.36
CA ARG A 36 -6.55 1.35 5.52
C ARG A 36 -7.85 0.63 5.15
N PRO A 37 -8.02 -0.66 5.45
CA PRO A 37 -9.24 -1.40 5.09
C PRO A 37 -10.55 -0.75 5.57
N ASN A 38 -10.54 -0.15 6.77
CA ASN A 38 -11.70 0.53 7.35
C ASN A 38 -12.06 1.87 6.67
N LEU A 39 -11.21 2.35 5.75
CA LEU A 39 -11.45 3.57 4.96
C LEU A 39 -11.95 3.26 3.54
N VAL A 40 -12.21 1.99 3.21
CA VAL A 40 -12.96 1.61 2.00
C VAL A 40 -14.37 2.21 2.07
N ARG A 41 -14.80 2.83 0.98
CA ARG A 41 -16.10 3.52 0.86
C ARG A 41 -17.01 2.87 -0.15
N ASN A 42 -16.43 2.37 -1.23
CA ASN A 42 -17.16 1.65 -2.25
C ASN A 42 -16.25 0.61 -2.89
N PHE A 43 -16.86 -0.38 -3.54
CA PHE A 43 -16.14 -1.39 -4.29
C PHE A 43 -16.94 -1.81 -5.53
N THR A 44 -16.25 -2.39 -6.49
CA THR A 44 -16.88 -3.00 -7.65
C THR A 44 -16.09 -4.21 -8.10
N ALA A 45 -16.78 -5.31 -8.35
CA ALA A 45 -16.20 -6.55 -8.83
C ALA A 45 -16.73 -6.83 -10.25
N PRO A 46 -16.06 -6.36 -11.31
CA PRO A 46 -16.49 -6.59 -12.70
C PRO A 46 -16.51 -8.08 -13.08
N ASN A 47 -15.69 -8.88 -12.41
CA ASN A 47 -15.57 -10.33 -12.59
C ASN A 47 -15.05 -10.96 -11.28
N ASP A 48 -14.92 -12.29 -11.27
CA ASP A 48 -14.49 -13.03 -10.09
C ASP A 48 -12.99 -12.86 -9.77
N GLN A 49 -12.19 -12.31 -10.68
CA GLN A 49 -10.74 -12.21 -10.57
C GLN A 49 -10.24 -10.79 -10.25
N THR A 50 -11.12 -9.80 -10.33
CA THR A 50 -10.77 -8.38 -10.19
C THR A 50 -11.75 -7.69 -9.26
N LEU A 51 -11.19 -6.98 -8.29
CA LEU A 51 -11.93 -6.12 -7.37
C LEU A 51 -11.32 -4.73 -7.40
N TYR A 52 -12.13 -3.71 -7.64
CA TYR A 52 -11.76 -2.32 -7.45
C TYR A 52 -12.30 -1.83 -6.12
N VAL A 53 -11.46 -1.17 -5.33
CA VAL A 53 -11.88 -0.55 -4.06
C VAL A 53 -11.56 0.94 -4.08
N ARG A 54 -12.55 1.76 -3.74
CA ARG A 54 -12.36 3.19 -3.50
C ARG A 54 -12.21 3.45 -2.02
N THR A 55 -11.17 4.18 -1.64
CA THR A 55 -10.92 4.58 -0.26
C THR A 55 -11.04 6.09 -0.11
N ALA A 56 -11.38 6.54 1.10
CA ALA A 56 -11.53 7.96 1.41
C ALA A 56 -10.21 8.74 1.36
N ASP A 57 -9.09 8.07 1.62
CA ASP A 57 -7.79 8.70 1.89
C ASP A 57 -6.75 8.47 0.78
N ALA A 58 -6.91 7.42 -0.05
CA ALA A 58 -5.85 6.94 -0.93
C ALA A 58 -6.31 6.67 -2.37
N GLY A 59 -7.60 6.84 -2.71
CA GLY A 59 -8.09 6.72 -4.09
C GLY A 59 -8.60 5.33 -4.44
N VAL A 60 -8.38 4.88 -5.69
CA VAL A 60 -8.88 3.58 -6.17
C VAL A 60 -7.74 2.59 -6.30
N PHE A 61 -7.94 1.37 -5.81
CA PHE A 61 -6.98 0.27 -5.91
C PHE A 61 -7.59 -0.90 -6.68
N GLN A 62 -6.74 -1.58 -7.44
CA GLN A 62 -7.05 -2.87 -8.04
C GLN A 62 -6.54 -3.99 -7.13
N ILE A 63 -7.39 -4.97 -6.89
CA ILE A 63 -7.13 -6.16 -6.10
C ILE A 63 -7.39 -7.38 -6.99
N GLU A 64 -6.44 -8.29 -7.01
CA GLU A 64 -6.54 -9.59 -7.67
C GLU A 64 -7.20 -10.59 -6.72
N THR A 65 -8.25 -11.25 -7.22
CA THR A 65 -9.06 -12.21 -6.45
C THR A 65 -9.08 -13.60 -7.11
N PRO A 66 -7.91 -14.20 -7.45
CA PRO A 66 -7.83 -15.37 -8.35
C PRO A 66 -8.59 -16.60 -7.87
N PHE A 67 -8.86 -16.71 -6.56
CA PHE A 67 -9.52 -17.87 -5.96
C PHE A 67 -10.84 -17.54 -5.27
N CYS A 68 -11.32 -16.29 -5.36
CA CYS A 68 -12.61 -15.90 -4.83
C CYS A 68 -13.68 -16.17 -5.89
N ARG A 69 -14.75 -16.86 -5.51
CA ARG A 69 -15.91 -17.11 -6.39
C ARG A 69 -17.04 -16.14 -6.08
N ASP A 70 -17.91 -15.92 -7.07
CA ASP A 70 -19.16 -15.17 -6.92
C ASP A 70 -18.95 -13.70 -6.48
N MET A 71 -17.78 -13.11 -6.79
CA MET A 71 -17.48 -11.72 -6.42
C MET A 71 -18.40 -10.73 -7.12
N THR A 72 -18.84 -11.05 -8.35
CA THR A 72 -19.82 -10.24 -9.09
C THR A 72 -21.16 -10.09 -8.36
N ARG A 73 -21.44 -10.94 -7.37
CA ARG A 73 -22.67 -10.91 -6.54
C ARG A 73 -22.43 -10.32 -5.14
N ALA A 74 -21.20 -9.92 -4.82
CA ALA A 74 -20.86 -9.40 -3.50
C ALA A 74 -21.56 -8.05 -3.27
N LEU A 75 -22.35 -7.98 -2.19
CA LEU A 75 -23.00 -6.74 -1.73
C LEU A 75 -22.20 -6.04 -0.62
N SER A 76 -21.30 -6.76 0.02
CA SER A 76 -20.40 -6.27 1.05
C SER A 76 -19.08 -7.03 1.02
N ILE A 77 -18.01 -6.35 1.43
CA ILE A 77 -16.68 -6.93 1.57
C ILE A 77 -16.03 -6.42 2.85
N ALA A 78 -15.15 -7.23 3.43
CA ALA A 78 -14.16 -6.81 4.41
C ALA A 78 -12.78 -7.30 3.96
N LEU A 79 -11.76 -6.48 4.20
CA LEU A 79 -10.37 -6.80 3.91
C LEU A 79 -9.58 -6.85 5.21
N GLU A 80 -8.88 -7.95 5.43
CA GLU A 80 -8.06 -8.18 6.62
C GLU A 80 -6.60 -8.41 6.22
N PRO A 81 -5.66 -7.57 6.67
CA PRO A 81 -4.24 -7.76 6.40
C PRO A 81 -3.71 -9.04 7.06
N VAL A 82 -2.95 -9.85 6.33
CA VAL A 82 -2.45 -11.15 6.84
C VAL A 82 -1.28 -10.98 7.82
N ALA A 83 -0.42 -9.98 7.62
CA ALA A 83 0.85 -9.82 8.34
C ALA A 83 0.77 -8.90 9.58
N GLY A 84 -0.43 -8.65 10.12
CA GLY A 84 -0.61 -7.73 11.26
C GLY A 84 -0.38 -6.24 10.93
N SER A 85 -0.22 -5.90 9.64
CA SER A 85 -0.19 -4.53 9.17
C SER A 85 -1.56 -3.86 9.37
N SER A 86 -1.58 -2.55 9.64
CA SER A 86 -2.82 -1.75 9.68
C SER A 86 -3.21 -1.18 8.31
N ARG A 87 -2.35 -1.35 7.30
CA ARG A 87 -2.51 -0.83 5.94
C ARG A 87 -2.27 -1.94 4.92
N LEU A 88 -2.86 -1.76 3.75
CA LEU A 88 -2.69 -2.61 2.58
C LEU A 88 -1.99 -1.81 1.49
N CYS A 89 -0.82 -2.28 1.09
CA CYS A 89 0.04 -1.71 0.06
C CYS A 89 0.03 -2.59 -1.21
N PRO A 90 0.31 -2.03 -2.40
CA PRO A 90 0.59 -2.81 -3.60
C PRO A 90 1.65 -3.90 -3.34
N GLY A 91 1.33 -5.13 -3.71
CA GLY A 91 2.12 -6.32 -3.41
C GLY A 91 1.64 -7.12 -2.20
N ASP A 92 0.89 -6.52 -1.28
CA ASP A 92 0.43 -7.19 -0.06
C ASP A 92 -0.63 -8.26 -0.34
N GLN A 93 -0.67 -9.25 0.54
CA GLN A 93 -1.75 -10.21 0.63
C GLN A 93 -2.73 -9.83 1.73
N ALA A 94 -4.02 -10.02 1.44
CA ALA A 94 -5.10 -9.85 2.40
C ALA A 94 -6.04 -11.06 2.37
N SER A 95 -6.79 -11.24 3.45
CA SER A 95 -7.99 -12.06 3.47
C SER A 95 -9.18 -11.20 3.09
N LEU A 96 -9.99 -11.66 2.14
CA LEU A 96 -11.26 -11.04 1.78
C LEU A 96 -12.40 -11.87 2.36
N LEU A 97 -13.30 -11.19 3.05
CA LEU A 97 -14.53 -11.76 3.58
C LEU A 97 -15.71 -11.13 2.84
N SER A 98 -16.60 -11.95 2.31
CA SER A 98 -17.87 -11.51 1.74
C SER A 98 -18.91 -12.62 1.92
N PRO A 99 -20.16 -12.30 2.31
CA PRO A 99 -21.23 -13.29 2.35
C PRO A 99 -21.44 -14.03 1.02
N ALA A 100 -21.12 -13.39 -0.12
CA ALA A 100 -21.27 -13.99 -1.43
C ALA A 100 -20.24 -15.10 -1.73
N THR A 101 -19.01 -14.96 -1.21
CA THR A 101 -17.90 -15.91 -1.46
C THR A 101 -17.96 -17.13 -0.54
N GLY A 102 -18.82 -17.10 0.48
CA GLY A 102 -19.01 -18.16 1.47
C GLY A 102 -18.41 -17.84 2.83
N PRO A 103 -18.45 -18.81 3.77
CA PRO A 103 -18.05 -18.57 5.17
C PRO A 103 -16.53 -18.48 5.37
N GLN A 104 -15.74 -18.94 4.40
CA GLN A 104 -14.29 -18.96 4.49
C GLN A 104 -13.70 -17.73 3.79
N PRO A 105 -12.75 -17.02 4.42
CA PRO A 105 -12.04 -15.94 3.76
C PRO A 105 -11.25 -16.48 2.55
N CYS A 106 -11.28 -15.75 1.44
CA CYS A 106 -10.40 -16.04 0.30
C CYS A 106 -9.16 -15.14 0.35
N ARG A 107 -8.02 -15.66 -0.15
CA ARG A 107 -6.78 -14.88 -0.27
C ARG A 107 -6.83 -13.98 -1.50
N VAL A 108 -6.46 -12.73 -1.32
CA VAL A 108 -6.41 -11.71 -2.38
C VAL A 108 -5.06 -11.00 -2.34
N ARG A 109 -4.70 -10.36 -3.46
CA ARG A 109 -3.47 -9.58 -3.57
C ARG A 109 -3.79 -8.16 -4.02
N ILE A 110 -3.21 -7.18 -3.35
CA ILE A 110 -3.30 -5.78 -3.79
C ILE A 110 -2.38 -5.62 -4.99
N ALA A 111 -2.94 -5.42 -6.17
CA ALA A 111 -2.14 -5.32 -7.38
C ALA A 111 -1.44 -3.95 -7.44
N ARG A 112 -2.24 -2.87 -7.42
CA ARG A 112 -1.76 -1.51 -7.61
C ARG A 112 -2.81 -0.47 -7.28
N LYS A 113 -2.34 0.77 -7.11
CA LYS A 113 -3.19 1.96 -7.14
C LYS A 113 -3.48 2.36 -8.59
N LEU A 114 -4.71 2.78 -8.88
CA LEU A 114 -5.07 3.33 -10.18
C LEU A 114 -4.80 4.83 -10.21
N THR A 115 -4.30 5.29 -11.36
CA THR A 115 -4.20 6.71 -11.70
C THR A 115 -5.57 7.26 -12.10
N THR A 116 -5.73 8.59 -12.11
CA THR A 116 -6.98 9.24 -12.55
C THR A 116 -7.36 8.83 -13.97
N ALA A 117 -6.40 8.81 -14.90
CA ALA A 117 -6.63 8.39 -16.29
C ALA A 117 -7.11 6.95 -16.39
N GLU A 118 -6.58 6.04 -15.55
CA GLU A 118 -7.03 4.65 -15.53
C GLU A 118 -8.43 4.49 -14.94
N ILE A 119 -8.77 5.26 -13.90
CA ILE A 119 -10.13 5.28 -13.34
C ILE A 119 -11.13 5.79 -14.39
N GLU A 120 -10.76 6.81 -15.15
CA GLU A 120 -11.57 7.35 -16.25
C GLU A 120 -11.66 6.40 -17.45
N ALA A 121 -10.67 5.53 -17.64
CA ALA A 121 -10.70 4.50 -18.66
C ALA A 121 -11.57 3.28 -18.27
N LEU A 122 -11.88 3.09 -16.98
CA LEU A 122 -12.78 2.02 -16.56
C LEU A 122 -14.17 2.22 -17.17
N PRO A 123 -14.88 1.14 -17.57
CA PRO A 123 -16.29 1.23 -17.93
C PRO A 123 -17.09 1.87 -16.80
N SER A 124 -18.09 2.71 -17.11
CA SER A 124 -18.83 3.47 -16.09
C SER A 124 -19.44 2.60 -14.98
N ARG A 125 -19.84 1.36 -15.32
CA ARG A 125 -20.40 0.39 -14.37
C ARG A 125 -19.36 -0.24 -13.42
N ASP A 126 -18.08 -0.20 -13.80
CA ASP A 126 -16.98 -0.86 -13.08
C ASP A 126 -16.22 0.13 -12.19
N ARG A 127 -16.62 1.42 -12.20
CA ARG A 127 -16.05 2.47 -11.37
C ARG A 127 -16.69 2.45 -9.98
N PRO A 128 -15.93 2.18 -8.91
CA PRO A 128 -16.39 2.33 -7.53
C PRO A 128 -16.45 3.80 -7.13
#